data_AF-A0A524J607-F1
#
_entry.id   AF-A0A524J607-F1
#
_cell.length_a   1.000
_cell.length_b   1.000
_cell.length_c   1.000
_cell.angle_alpha   90.00
_cell.angle_beta   90.00
_cell.angle_gamma   90.00
#
_symmetry.space_group_name_H-M   'P 1'
#
loop_
_entity.id
_entity.type
_entity.pdbx_description
1 polymer ?
#
loop_
_entity_poly.entity_id
_entity_poly.type
_entity_poly.pdbx_seq_one_letter_code
_entity_poly.pdbx_strand_id
1 'polypeptide(L)'
;MSLLPFAQLDLPGSFPLADGRYVARSAGEPEAQPDVLVVRTLGAARARSRLKRGRPVPLQREPEALPLQLSRLTLIKGLPFDDQASAEEWLRRVGAEHEIAGKLAAEAAHTVNRALLAHRVAAPDLYAADIHPEDAVVIRFGFGSGDEVADGRWSEAVEMPEGRRQTMRTATMDSVGAQQRVASVLSARDVVLAHEALLVEAELAAAEDRRPLAALALAAAIDSLLRTGGDAGDASGPAATLRERALSGAEIDPEALRSALREARRAIRAH
;
A
#
# COMPACT_ATOMS: atom_id res chain seq x y z
N MET A 1 15.35 23.44 18.91
CA MET A 1 15.10 22.00 18.64
C MET A 1 14.66 21.88 17.20
N SER A 2 15.16 20.90 16.46
CA SER A 2 14.70 20.66 15.09
C SER A 2 13.30 20.04 15.11
N LEU A 3 12.42 20.56 14.26
CA LEU A 3 11.06 20.06 14.08
C LEU A 3 11.02 19.22 12.81
N LEU A 4 10.58 17.98 12.92
CA LEU A 4 10.56 17.03 11.81
C LEU A 4 9.11 16.80 11.37
N PRO A 5 8.80 16.88 10.07
CA PRO A 5 7.49 16.52 9.57
C PRO A 5 7.28 15.00 9.66
N PHE A 6 6.03 14.60 9.86
CA PHE A 6 5.65 13.19 9.81
C PHE A 6 4.31 12.97 9.10
N ALA A 7 4.16 11.75 8.58
CA ALA A 7 2.90 11.17 8.16
C ALA A 7 2.68 9.87 8.97
N GLN A 8 1.51 9.73 9.58
CA GLN A 8 1.18 8.61 10.45
C GLN A 8 -0.08 7.91 9.96
N LEU A 9 -0.03 6.59 9.85
CA LEU A 9 -1.13 5.72 9.48
C LEU A 9 -1.41 4.74 10.62
N ASP A 10 -2.65 4.73 11.11
CA ASP A 10 -3.13 3.69 12.02
C ASP A 10 -3.90 2.66 11.19
N LEU A 11 -3.40 1.42 11.17
CA LEU A 11 -3.98 0.28 10.46
C LEU A 11 -4.63 -0.70 11.43
N PRO A 12 -5.72 -1.37 11.04
CA PRO A 12 -6.35 -2.39 11.88
C PRO A 12 -5.54 -3.69 11.89
N GLY A 13 -5.44 -4.33 13.06
CA GLY A 13 -4.87 -5.66 13.22
C GLY A 13 -3.39 -5.68 13.56
N SER A 14 -2.78 -6.85 13.36
CA SER A 14 -1.34 -7.07 13.51
C SER A 14 -0.60 -6.73 12.23
N PHE A 15 0.62 -6.20 12.37
CA PHE A 15 1.46 -5.85 11.23
C PHE A 15 2.68 -6.79 11.14
N PRO A 16 3.13 -7.18 9.93
CA PRO A 16 4.23 -8.14 9.76
C PRO A 16 5.59 -7.64 10.28
N LEU A 17 5.84 -6.33 10.23
CA LEU A 17 7.07 -5.76 10.77
C LEU A 17 7.01 -5.68 12.30
N ALA A 18 8.11 -6.03 12.95
CA ALA A 18 8.24 -5.88 14.39
C ALA A 18 8.22 -4.41 14.81
N ASP A 19 7.71 -4.14 16.02
CA ASP A 19 7.79 -2.81 16.64
C ASP A 19 9.25 -2.34 16.70
N GLY A 20 9.51 -1.11 16.26
CA GLY A 20 10.87 -0.59 16.15
C GLY A 20 11.01 0.63 15.25
N ARG A 21 12.26 1.02 15.03
CA ARG A 21 12.64 2.16 14.18
C ARG A 21 13.48 1.63 13.02
N TYR A 22 13.06 1.96 11.80
CA TYR A 22 13.67 1.53 10.55
C TYR A 22 14.16 2.76 9.79
N VAL A 23 15.43 2.77 9.43
CA VAL A 23 16.04 3.85 8.64
C VAL A 23 15.66 3.64 7.18
N ALA A 24 15.00 4.62 6.59
CA ALA A 24 14.58 4.61 5.19
C ALA A 24 15.40 5.65 4.40
N ARG A 25 15.98 5.23 3.28
CA ARG A 25 16.63 6.12 2.32
C ARG A 25 15.98 5.95 0.96
N SER A 26 15.93 7.03 0.19
CA SER A 26 15.58 6.95 -1.22
C SER A 26 16.59 6.08 -1.95
N ALA A 27 16.11 5.19 -2.82
CA ALA A 27 16.98 4.35 -3.62
C ALA A 27 17.82 5.25 -4.55
N GLY A 28 19.13 5.02 -4.60
CA GLY A 28 20.06 5.84 -5.41
C GLY A 28 20.58 7.09 -4.70
N GLU A 29 20.09 7.44 -3.51
CA GLU A 29 20.54 8.59 -2.73
C GLU A 29 21.05 8.17 -1.34
N PRO A 30 22.14 7.39 -1.25
CA PRO A 30 22.64 6.88 0.02
C PRO A 30 23.09 7.99 0.98
N GLU A 31 23.43 9.17 0.45
CA GLU A 31 23.93 10.32 1.22
C GLU A 31 22.81 11.27 1.69
N ALA A 32 21.59 11.13 1.18
CA ALA A 32 20.46 11.95 1.61
C ALA A 32 20.17 11.74 3.11
N GLN A 33 19.62 12.77 3.77
CA GLN A 33 19.17 12.63 5.15
C GLN A 33 18.10 11.54 5.21
N PRO A 34 18.30 10.49 6.03
CA PRO A 34 17.39 9.36 6.03
C PRO A 34 16.08 9.73 6.71
N ASP A 35 14.99 9.25 6.14
CA ASP A 35 13.71 9.19 6.82
C ASP A 35 13.73 8.05 7.86
N VAL A 36 12.80 8.10 8.80
CA VAL A 36 12.64 7.06 9.82
C VAL A 36 11.20 6.56 9.80
N LEU A 37 11.03 5.27 9.54
CA LEU A 37 9.76 4.58 9.72
C LEU A 37 9.72 3.99 11.13
N VAL A 38 8.73 4.39 11.92
CA VAL A 38 8.45 3.83 13.24
C VAL A 38 7.25 2.92 13.14
N VAL A 39 7.39 1.68 13.60
CA VAL A 39 6.32 0.69 13.69
C VAL A 39 5.99 0.49 15.16
N ARG A 40 4.71 0.58 15.50
CA ARG A 40 4.24 0.38 16.87
C ARG A 40 2.91 -0.33 16.91
N THR A 41 2.77 -1.27 17.84
CA THR A 41 1.52 -1.94 18.11
C THR A 41 0.79 -1.25 19.27
N LEU A 42 -0.49 -0.94 19.06
CA LEU A 42 -1.37 -0.30 20.03
C LEU A 42 -2.56 -1.22 20.37
N GLY A 43 -2.97 -1.21 21.64
CA GLY A 43 -4.18 -1.92 22.06
C GLY A 43 -4.10 -3.45 21.98
N ALA A 44 -2.91 -4.04 21.87
CA ALA A 44 -2.74 -5.49 21.87
C ALA A 44 -3.40 -6.10 23.11
N ALA A 45 -4.46 -6.90 22.90
CA ALA A 45 -5.06 -7.67 23.96
C ALA A 45 -3.99 -8.61 24.54
N ARG A 46 -3.77 -8.56 25.87
CA ARG A 46 -2.87 -9.50 26.55
C ARG A 46 -3.25 -10.91 26.11
N ALA A 47 -2.29 -11.64 25.54
CA ALA A 47 -2.46 -13.05 25.21
C ALA A 47 -3.06 -13.76 26.43
N ARG A 48 -4.28 -14.29 26.28
CA ARG A 48 -4.86 -15.12 27.34
C ARG A 48 -3.89 -16.28 27.56
N SER A 49 -3.58 -16.53 28.82
CA SER A 49 -2.68 -17.59 29.28
C SER A 49 -2.85 -18.86 28.44
N ARG A 50 -1.71 -19.43 27.97
CA ARG A 50 -1.63 -20.61 27.11
C ARG A 50 -2.67 -21.65 27.53
N LEU A 51 -3.70 -21.83 26.70
CA LEU A 51 -4.67 -22.91 26.85
C LEU A 51 -3.91 -24.24 26.75
N LYS A 52 -3.73 -24.92 27.88
CA LYS A 52 -3.45 -26.36 27.91
C LYS A 52 -4.54 -27.03 27.07
N ARG A 53 -4.16 -27.87 26.09
CA ARG A 53 -5.02 -28.67 25.18
C ARG A 53 -6.49 -28.71 25.67
N GLY A 54 -7.28 -27.77 25.18
CA GLY A 54 -8.64 -27.54 25.65
C GLY A 54 -9.66 -28.37 24.88
N ARG A 55 -10.59 -29.00 25.60
CA ARG A 55 -11.78 -29.65 25.06
C ARG A 55 -12.66 -28.59 24.36
N PRO A 56 -13.34 -28.89 23.24
CA PRO A 56 -14.22 -27.94 22.56
C PRO A 56 -15.25 -27.34 23.54
N VAL A 57 -15.38 -26.02 23.55
CA VAL A 57 -16.32 -25.28 24.41
C VAL A 57 -17.42 -24.70 23.53
N PRO A 58 -18.70 -24.78 23.94
CA PRO A 58 -19.80 -24.11 23.22
C PRO A 58 -19.57 -22.60 23.18
N LEU A 59 -19.57 -22.02 21.99
CA LEU A 59 -19.52 -20.57 21.80
C LEU A 59 -20.95 -19.99 21.93
N GLN A 60 -21.04 -18.77 22.47
CA GLN A 60 -22.27 -17.99 22.39
C GLN A 60 -22.59 -17.68 20.92
N ARG A 61 -23.88 -17.57 20.58
CA ARG A 61 -24.35 -17.41 19.20
C ARG A 61 -23.79 -16.16 18.51
N GLU A 62 -23.54 -15.10 19.28
CA GLU A 62 -22.96 -13.85 18.80
C GLU A 62 -22.02 -13.31 19.89
N PRO A 63 -20.70 -13.45 19.73
CA PRO A 63 -19.76 -12.93 20.70
C PRO A 63 -19.71 -11.40 20.65
N GLU A 64 -19.52 -10.76 21.80
CA GLU A 64 -19.26 -9.32 21.87
C GLU A 64 -17.96 -8.98 21.12
N ALA A 65 -18.00 -7.93 20.30
CA ALA A 65 -16.84 -7.47 19.53
C ALA A 65 -15.75 -6.94 20.49
N LEU A 66 -14.57 -7.57 20.45
CA LEU A 66 -13.42 -7.09 21.21
C LEU A 66 -12.76 -5.89 20.51
N PRO A 67 -12.18 -4.94 21.27
CA PRO A 67 -11.38 -3.87 20.67
C PRO A 67 -10.28 -4.43 19.79
N LEU A 68 -10.18 -3.92 18.56
CA LEU A 68 -9.14 -4.31 17.62
C LEU A 68 -7.80 -3.71 18.03
N GLN A 69 -6.76 -4.53 17.94
CA GLN A 69 -5.39 -4.04 17.94
C GLN A 69 -5.18 -3.11 16.73
N LEU A 70 -4.37 -2.07 16.90
CA LEU A 70 -3.94 -1.21 15.83
C LEU A 70 -2.43 -1.30 15.63
N SER A 71 -1.99 -1.19 14.41
CA SER A 71 -0.59 -0.96 14.06
C SER A 71 -0.42 0.46 13.58
N ARG A 72 0.38 1.22 14.32
CA ARG A 72 0.73 2.61 14.03
C ARG A 72 2.05 2.64 13.28
N LEU A 73 2.00 3.23 12.09
CA LEU A 73 3.14 3.46 11.22
C LEU A 73 3.38 4.96 11.13
N THR A 74 4.53 5.43 11.59
CA THR A 74 4.90 6.86 11.51
C THR A 74 6.12 7.00 10.61
N LEU A 75 5.96 7.59 9.43
CA LEU A 75 7.06 8.02 8.59
C LEU A 75 7.48 9.43 9.00
N ILE A 76 8.69 9.56 9.53
CA ILE A 76 9.32 10.83 9.93
C ILE A 76 10.29 11.22 8.83
N LYS A 77 10.14 12.44 8.31
CA LYS A 77 11.04 12.95 7.28
C LYS A 77 12.35 13.40 7.91
N GLY A 78 13.48 13.05 7.28
CA GLY A 78 14.82 13.38 7.78
C GLY A 78 15.14 14.88 7.73
N LEU A 79 14.49 15.62 6.82
CA LEU A 79 14.69 17.05 6.61
C LEU A 79 13.87 17.87 7.63
N PRO A 80 14.51 18.60 8.56
CA PRO A 80 13.79 19.43 9.53
C PRO A 80 13.29 20.73 8.91
N PHE A 81 12.28 21.33 9.54
CA PHE A 81 11.89 22.71 9.27
C PHE A 81 12.96 23.69 9.77
N ASP A 82 13.09 24.80 9.06
CA ASP A 82 13.99 25.90 9.46
C ASP A 82 13.53 26.54 10.78
N ASP A 83 12.21 26.71 10.94
CA ASP A 83 11.58 27.26 12.13
C ASP A 83 10.15 26.75 12.35
N GLN A 84 9.58 27.11 13.49
CA GLN A 84 8.21 26.76 13.89
C GLN A 84 7.16 27.34 12.92
N ALA A 85 7.35 28.57 12.43
CA ALA A 85 6.39 29.22 11.55
C ALA A 85 6.27 28.48 10.20
N SER A 86 7.40 27.99 9.69
CA SER A 86 7.47 27.17 8.48
C SER A 86 6.78 25.82 8.67
N ALA A 87 6.92 25.21 9.86
CA ALA A 87 6.23 23.97 10.21
C ALA A 87 4.71 24.16 10.28
N GLU A 88 4.24 25.23 10.92
CA GLU A 88 2.83 25.60 11.02
C GLU A 88 2.21 25.95 9.66
N GLU A 89 2.94 26.68 8.80
CA GLU A 89 2.50 26.96 7.44
C GLU A 89 2.38 25.70 6.59
N TRP A 90 3.38 24.82 6.66
CA TRP A 90 3.30 23.51 6.01
C TRP A 90 2.08 22.72 6.48
N LEU A 91 1.84 22.65 7.80
CA LEU A 91 0.72 21.90 8.36
C LEU A 91 -0.64 22.47 7.93
N ARG A 92 -0.78 23.80 7.89
CA ARG A 92 -1.98 24.47 7.36
C ARG A 92 -2.23 24.11 5.91
N ARG A 93 -1.18 24.08 5.08
CA ARG A 93 -1.29 23.67 3.67
C ARG A 93 -1.71 22.23 3.54
N VAL A 94 -1.13 21.31 4.31
CA VAL A 94 -1.54 19.88 4.32
C VAL A 94 -3.01 19.73 4.72
N GLY A 95 -3.49 20.50 5.70
CA GLY A 95 -4.90 20.46 6.13
C GLY A 95 -5.88 20.99 5.07
N ALA A 96 -5.47 22.01 4.31
CA ALA A 96 -6.29 22.68 3.30
C ALA A 96 -6.25 21.99 1.92
N GLU A 97 -5.07 21.57 1.47
CA GLU A 97 -4.81 21.06 0.12
C GLU A 97 -4.86 19.53 0.08
N HIS A 98 -5.92 19.00 -0.53
CA HIS A 98 -6.21 17.55 -0.52
C HIS A 98 -5.16 16.75 -1.29
N GLU A 99 -4.63 17.31 -2.37
CA GLU A 99 -3.61 16.68 -3.19
C GLU A 99 -2.29 16.49 -2.41
N ILE A 100 -1.92 17.46 -1.57
CA ILE A 100 -0.72 17.36 -0.73
C ILE A 100 -0.87 16.24 0.29
N ALA A 101 -1.99 16.21 1.01
CA ALA A 101 -2.25 15.18 2.01
C ALA A 101 -2.29 13.77 1.38
N GLY A 102 -2.89 13.63 0.19
CA GLY A 102 -2.91 12.38 -0.56
C GLY A 102 -1.51 11.92 -0.96
N LYS A 103 -0.66 12.83 -1.48
CA LYS A 103 0.73 12.53 -1.84
C LYS A 103 1.55 12.08 -0.64
N LEU A 104 1.44 12.77 0.49
CA LEU A 104 2.15 12.40 1.73
C LEU A 104 1.71 11.03 2.27
N ALA A 105 0.42 10.73 2.22
CA ALA A 105 -0.08 9.41 2.63
C ALA A 105 0.42 8.29 1.70
N ALA A 106 0.41 8.54 0.39
CA ALA A 106 0.93 7.61 -0.61
C ALA A 106 2.44 7.38 -0.46
N GLU A 107 3.22 8.42 -0.17
CA GLU A 107 4.66 8.33 0.11
C GLU A 107 4.95 7.47 1.35
N ALA A 108 4.18 7.66 2.42
CA ALA A 108 4.28 6.85 3.62
C ALA A 108 3.94 5.38 3.35
N ALA A 109 2.84 5.11 2.63
CA ALA A 109 2.47 3.75 2.22
C ALA A 109 3.54 3.12 1.33
N HIS A 110 4.10 3.85 0.36
CA HIS A 110 5.17 3.36 -0.51
C HIS A 110 6.42 2.97 0.28
N THR A 111 6.83 3.79 1.26
CA THR A 111 7.97 3.47 2.12
C THR A 111 7.74 2.20 2.94
N VAL A 112 6.51 2.01 3.43
CA VAL A 112 6.11 0.80 4.17
C VAL A 112 6.07 -0.42 3.26
N ASN A 113 5.48 -0.32 2.06
CA ASN A 113 5.38 -1.44 1.11
C ASN A 113 6.75 -1.91 0.65
N ARG A 114 7.73 -1.00 0.52
CA ARG A 114 9.13 -1.36 0.30
C ARG A 114 9.69 -2.22 1.45
N ALA A 115 9.39 -1.88 2.70
CA ALA A 115 9.80 -2.65 3.86
C ALA A 115 9.08 -4.01 3.94
N LEU A 116 7.78 -4.06 3.63
CA LEU A 116 7.00 -5.30 3.54
C LEU A 116 7.52 -6.22 2.44
N LEU A 117 7.86 -5.69 1.27
CA LEU A 117 8.49 -6.47 0.22
C LEU A 117 9.81 -7.09 0.69
N ALA A 118 10.68 -6.30 1.34
CA ALA A 118 11.91 -6.82 1.91
C ALA A 118 11.65 -7.91 2.96
N HIS A 119 10.62 -7.73 3.80
CA HIS A 119 10.18 -8.74 4.75
C HIS A 119 9.74 -10.03 4.06
N ARG A 120 8.86 -9.96 3.05
CA ARG A 120 8.40 -11.11 2.25
C ARG A 120 9.56 -11.88 1.62
N VAL A 121 10.60 -11.19 1.16
CA VAL A 121 11.77 -11.85 0.57
C VAL A 121 12.64 -12.53 1.64
N ALA A 122 12.79 -11.90 2.81
CA ALA A 122 13.64 -12.40 3.88
C ALA A 122 12.99 -13.52 4.73
N ALA A 123 11.70 -13.38 5.02
CA ALA A 123 10.85 -14.33 5.70
C ALA A 123 9.67 -14.57 4.75
N PRO A 124 9.64 -15.66 3.96
CA PRO A 124 8.69 -15.90 2.86
C PRO A 124 7.22 -16.04 3.33
N ASP A 125 6.70 -14.96 3.90
CA ASP A 125 5.34 -14.75 4.38
C ASP A 125 4.52 -14.15 3.25
N LEU A 126 3.84 -15.01 2.50
CA LEU A 126 2.99 -14.61 1.39
C LEU A 126 1.76 -13.80 1.81
N TYR A 127 1.48 -13.70 3.11
CA TYR A 127 0.29 -13.03 3.65
C TYR A 127 0.57 -11.60 4.13
N ALA A 128 1.83 -11.15 4.08
CA ALA A 128 2.20 -9.77 4.31
C ALA A 128 1.76 -8.90 3.11
N ALA A 129 0.46 -8.59 3.04
CA ALA A 129 -0.13 -7.77 2.00
C ALA A 129 0.42 -6.34 2.04
N ASP A 130 0.52 -5.72 0.86
CA ASP A 130 0.83 -4.30 0.76
C ASP A 130 -0.30 -3.45 1.37
N ILE A 131 0.04 -2.26 1.84
CA ILE A 131 -0.92 -1.33 2.43
C ILE A 131 -1.29 -0.24 1.44
N HIS A 132 -2.57 0.15 1.46
CA HIS A 132 -3.04 1.34 0.78
C HIS A 132 -3.44 2.41 1.81
N PRO A 133 -3.22 3.70 1.54
CA PRO A 133 -3.64 4.77 2.44
C PRO A 133 -5.12 4.70 2.83
N GLU A 134 -5.98 4.25 1.93
CA GLU A 134 -7.42 4.07 2.16
C GLU A 134 -7.79 2.98 3.18
N ASP A 135 -6.88 2.06 3.48
CA ASP A 135 -7.07 1.02 4.49
C ASP A 135 -6.78 1.53 5.91
N ALA A 136 -6.13 2.69 6.04
CA ALA A 136 -5.87 3.31 7.32
C ALA A 136 -7.16 3.80 7.98
N VAL A 137 -7.41 3.36 9.21
CA VAL A 137 -8.54 3.84 10.01
C VAL A 137 -8.34 5.31 10.40
N VAL A 138 -7.08 5.73 10.52
CA VAL A 138 -6.71 7.12 10.76
C VAL A 138 -5.42 7.48 10.02
N ILE A 139 -5.40 8.69 9.44
CA ILE A 139 -4.20 9.29 8.86
C ILE A 139 -3.98 10.64 9.53
N ARG A 140 -2.76 10.87 10.04
CA ARG A 140 -2.36 12.15 10.65
C ARG A 140 -1.11 12.69 9.99
N PHE A 141 -1.04 14.00 9.89
CA PHE A 141 0.16 14.72 9.48
C PHE A 141 0.49 15.74 10.53
N GLY A 142 1.77 15.98 10.77
CA GLY A 142 2.17 16.91 11.81
C GLY A 142 3.66 17.09 11.85
N PHE A 143 4.10 17.76 12.91
CA PHE A 143 5.51 17.93 13.20
C PHE A 143 5.78 17.81 14.70
N GLY A 144 7.01 17.52 15.05
CA GLY A 144 7.48 17.52 16.43
C GLY A 144 8.98 17.33 16.51
N SER A 145 9.53 17.36 17.71
CA SER A 145 10.92 16.97 17.92
C SER A 145 11.11 15.49 17.59
N GLY A 146 12.34 15.11 17.22
CA GLY A 146 12.66 13.71 16.86
C GLY A 146 12.27 12.68 17.92
N ASP A 147 12.46 13.01 19.21
CA ASP A 147 12.07 12.13 20.31
C ASP A 147 10.56 12.02 20.46
N GLU A 148 9.82 13.13 20.31
CA GLU A 148 8.36 13.11 20.36
C GLU A 148 7.79 12.23 19.25
N VAL A 149 8.14 12.50 18.00
CA VAL A 149 7.57 11.79 16.85
C VAL A 149 7.97 10.31 16.84
N ALA A 150 9.17 9.99 17.32
CA ALA A 150 9.62 8.61 17.43
C ALA A 150 8.91 7.82 18.54
N ASP A 151 8.33 8.51 19.52
CA ASP A 151 7.44 7.93 20.54
C ASP A 151 5.96 8.01 20.12
N GLY A 152 5.64 8.52 18.94
CA GLY A 152 4.27 8.74 18.47
C GLY A 152 3.56 9.89 19.19
N ARG A 153 4.31 10.86 19.72
CA ARG A 153 3.86 12.17 20.22
C ARG A 153 4.18 13.24 19.18
N TRP A 154 3.55 14.39 19.27
CA TRP A 154 3.77 15.49 18.31
C TRP A 154 3.50 16.84 18.96
N SER A 155 4.10 17.88 18.40
CA SER A 155 3.84 19.26 18.83
C SER A 155 2.50 19.75 18.26
N GLU A 156 2.28 19.55 16.96
CA GLU A 156 1.02 19.84 16.30
C GLU A 156 0.74 18.81 15.21
N ALA A 157 -0.54 18.45 15.01
CA ALA A 157 -0.96 17.54 13.96
C ALA A 157 -2.39 17.82 13.52
N VAL A 158 -2.67 17.52 12.26
CA VAL A 158 -4.00 17.50 11.66
C VAL A 158 -4.35 16.07 11.28
N GLU A 159 -5.58 15.67 11.58
CA GLU A 159 -6.14 14.39 11.14
C GLU A 159 -6.87 14.57 9.80
N MET A 160 -6.63 13.67 8.85
CA MET A 160 -7.37 13.67 7.59
C MET A 160 -8.85 13.35 7.86
N PRO A 161 -9.82 14.18 7.44
CA PRO A 161 -11.24 13.90 7.62
C PRO A 161 -11.69 12.56 7.03
N GLU A 162 -12.62 11.87 7.70
CA GLU A 162 -13.09 10.55 7.28
C GLU A 162 -13.71 10.54 5.88
N GLY A 163 -14.52 11.55 5.54
CA GLY A 163 -15.12 11.65 4.20
C GLY A 163 -14.08 11.70 3.08
N ARG A 164 -12.89 12.27 3.33
CA ARG A 164 -11.79 12.30 2.35
C ARG A 164 -11.15 10.92 2.18
N ARG A 165 -11.02 10.15 3.27
CA ARG A 165 -10.55 8.75 3.21
C ARG A 165 -11.53 7.86 2.44
N GLN A 166 -12.83 8.04 2.67
CA GLN A 166 -13.88 7.28 1.98
C GLN A 166 -13.92 7.57 0.47
N THR A 167 -13.66 8.80 0.04
CA THR A 167 -13.57 9.12 -1.40
C THR A 167 -12.41 8.41 -2.11
N MET A 168 -11.27 8.20 -1.42
CA MET A 168 -10.14 7.42 -1.97
C MET A 168 -10.57 5.98 -2.23
N ARG A 169 -11.31 5.38 -1.28
CA ARG A 169 -11.83 4.01 -1.37
C ARG A 169 -12.92 3.83 -2.43
N THR A 170 -13.77 4.84 -2.62
CA THR A 170 -14.95 4.76 -3.51
C THR A 170 -14.57 4.84 -4.99
N ALA A 171 -13.51 5.57 -5.34
CA ALA A 171 -13.02 5.67 -6.72
C ALA A 171 -12.61 4.30 -7.32
N THR A 172 -12.33 3.31 -6.48
CA THR A 172 -11.89 1.97 -6.84
C THR A 172 -13.06 0.99 -7.03
N MET A 173 -14.27 1.28 -6.51
CA MET A 173 -15.37 0.31 -6.44
C MET A 173 -16.44 0.51 -7.51
N ASP A 174 -16.37 -0.24 -8.60
CA ASP A 174 -17.55 -0.55 -9.44
C ASP A 174 -18.25 -1.80 -8.88
N SER A 175 -19.13 -1.59 -7.89
CA SER A 175 -19.48 -2.64 -6.91
C SER A 175 -20.42 -3.73 -7.42
N VAL A 176 -21.34 -3.42 -8.32
CA VAL A 176 -22.41 -4.36 -8.70
C VAL A 176 -21.88 -5.46 -9.63
N GLY A 177 -21.10 -5.08 -10.66
CA GLY A 177 -20.49 -6.04 -11.58
C GLY A 177 -19.46 -6.95 -10.88
N ALA A 178 -18.68 -6.37 -9.96
CA ALA A 178 -17.69 -7.11 -9.18
C ALA A 178 -18.33 -8.18 -8.29
N GLN A 179 -19.39 -7.82 -7.55
CA GLN A 179 -20.10 -8.78 -6.68
C GLN A 179 -20.76 -9.91 -7.47
N GLN A 180 -21.33 -9.60 -8.64
CA GLN A 180 -21.92 -10.63 -9.52
C GLN A 180 -20.85 -11.60 -10.04
N ARG A 181 -19.68 -11.10 -10.49
CA ARG A 181 -18.57 -11.96 -10.93
C ARG A 181 -18.07 -12.85 -9.80
N VAL A 182 -17.91 -12.31 -8.59
CA VAL A 182 -17.52 -13.11 -7.40
C VAL A 182 -18.53 -14.22 -7.15
N ALA A 183 -19.84 -13.93 -7.19
CA ALA A 183 -20.87 -14.95 -7.02
C ALA A 183 -20.80 -16.04 -8.10
N SER A 184 -20.55 -15.67 -9.36
CA SER A 184 -20.37 -16.63 -10.46
C SER A 184 -19.16 -17.55 -10.26
N VAL A 185 -18.02 -17.01 -9.84
CA VAL A 185 -16.81 -17.80 -9.53
C VAL A 185 -17.04 -18.73 -8.34
N LEU A 186 -17.62 -18.23 -7.24
CA LEU A 186 -17.91 -19.04 -6.06
C LEU A 186 -18.96 -20.13 -6.32
N SER A 187 -19.89 -19.89 -7.25
CA SER A 187 -20.86 -20.90 -7.70
C SER A 187 -20.32 -21.83 -8.79
N ALA A 188 -19.02 -21.73 -9.12
CA ALA A 188 -18.34 -22.49 -10.17
C ALA A 188 -18.99 -22.35 -11.56
N ARG A 189 -19.74 -21.26 -11.78
CA ARG A 189 -20.30 -20.88 -13.10
C ARG A 189 -19.28 -20.14 -13.95
N ASP A 190 -18.13 -19.84 -13.37
CA ASP A 190 -17.11 -18.97 -13.91
C ASP A 190 -15.77 -19.27 -13.25
N VAL A 191 -14.68 -18.83 -13.89
CA VAL A 191 -13.33 -19.01 -13.38
C VAL A 191 -12.51 -17.74 -13.58
N VAL A 192 -11.60 -17.46 -12.66
CA VAL A 192 -10.60 -16.41 -12.85
C VAL A 192 -9.50 -16.95 -13.76
N LEU A 193 -9.34 -16.32 -14.92
CA LEU A 193 -8.32 -16.69 -15.90
C LEU A 193 -6.96 -16.12 -15.50
N ALA A 194 -5.88 -16.79 -15.89
CA ALA A 194 -4.53 -16.42 -15.49
C ALA A 194 -4.14 -15.01 -15.95
N HIS A 195 -4.53 -14.60 -17.15
CA HIS A 195 -4.25 -13.25 -17.66
C HIS A 195 -5.01 -12.15 -16.88
N GLU A 196 -6.19 -12.45 -16.32
CA GLU A 196 -6.92 -11.51 -15.47
C GLU A 196 -6.15 -11.26 -14.17
N ALA A 197 -5.71 -12.34 -13.51
CA ALA A 197 -4.93 -12.25 -12.28
C ALA A 197 -3.57 -11.55 -12.50
N LEU A 198 -2.86 -11.90 -13.58
CA LEU A 198 -1.56 -11.30 -13.91
C LEU A 198 -1.68 -9.81 -14.27
N LEU A 199 -2.78 -9.38 -14.88
CA LEU A 199 -3.05 -7.96 -15.11
C LEU A 199 -3.21 -7.21 -13.78
N VAL A 200 -3.94 -7.78 -12.81
CA VAL A 200 -4.08 -7.18 -11.47
C VAL A 200 -2.71 -7.05 -10.80
N GLU A 201 -1.87 -8.08 -10.86
CA GLU A 201 -0.50 -8.02 -10.34
C GLU A 201 0.34 -6.94 -11.02
N ALA A 202 0.23 -6.79 -12.34
CA ALA A 202 0.94 -5.76 -13.09
C ALA A 202 0.52 -4.35 -12.67
N GLU A 203 -0.77 -4.15 -12.43
CA GLU A 203 -1.34 -2.87 -12.00
C GLU A 203 -0.94 -2.52 -10.57
N LEU A 204 -0.98 -3.49 -9.65
CA LEU A 204 -0.51 -3.32 -8.27
C LEU A 204 0.98 -2.96 -8.25
N ALA A 205 1.81 -3.71 -8.99
CA ALA A 205 3.22 -3.41 -9.10
C ALA A 205 3.48 -2.01 -9.71
N ALA A 206 2.69 -1.58 -10.69
CA ALA A 206 2.82 -0.24 -11.27
C ALA A 206 2.43 0.87 -10.28
N ALA A 207 1.35 0.66 -9.51
CA ALA A 207 0.89 1.61 -8.49
C ALA A 207 1.93 1.82 -7.37
N GLU A 208 2.76 0.81 -7.11
CA GLU A 208 3.82 0.86 -6.11
C GLU A 208 5.20 1.26 -6.68
N ASP A 209 5.25 1.76 -7.92
CA ASP A 209 6.48 2.10 -8.66
C ASP A 209 7.47 0.92 -8.84
N ARG A 210 6.98 -0.33 -8.74
CA ARG A 210 7.74 -1.56 -9.04
C ARG A 210 7.74 -1.83 -10.55
N ARG A 211 8.19 -0.84 -11.34
CA ARG A 211 8.10 -0.83 -12.81
C ARG A 211 8.62 -2.10 -13.51
N PRO A 212 9.79 -2.67 -13.14
CA PRO A 212 10.27 -3.90 -13.77
C PRO A 212 9.33 -5.08 -13.54
N LEU A 213 8.80 -5.24 -12.32
CA LEU A 213 7.85 -6.29 -12.00
C LEU A 213 6.53 -6.09 -12.74
N ALA A 214 6.03 -4.85 -12.80
CA ALA A 214 4.82 -4.51 -13.54
C ALA A 214 4.94 -4.88 -15.03
N ALA A 215 6.06 -4.55 -15.66
CA ALA A 215 6.34 -4.90 -17.05
C ALA A 215 6.40 -6.42 -17.29
N LEU A 216 7.03 -7.16 -16.38
CA LEU A 216 7.11 -8.63 -16.45
C LEU A 216 5.74 -9.28 -16.28
N ALA A 217 4.96 -8.84 -15.30
CA ALA A 217 3.61 -9.34 -15.05
C ALA A 217 2.66 -9.02 -16.22
N LEU A 218 2.74 -7.81 -16.79
CA LEU A 218 1.96 -7.41 -17.97
C LEU A 218 2.27 -8.30 -19.17
N ALA A 219 3.56 -8.52 -19.47
CA ALA A 219 3.94 -9.39 -20.58
C ALA A 219 3.45 -10.84 -20.37
N ALA A 220 3.53 -11.35 -19.13
CA ALA A 220 2.98 -12.67 -18.80
C ALA A 220 1.44 -12.72 -18.95
N ALA A 221 0.73 -11.64 -18.61
CA ALA A 221 -0.71 -11.53 -18.81
C ALA A 221 -1.07 -11.61 -20.32
N ILE A 222 -0.37 -10.84 -21.16
CA ILE A 222 -0.57 -10.86 -22.61
C ILE A 222 -0.24 -12.24 -23.20
N ASP A 223 0.90 -12.84 -22.83
CA ASP A 223 1.28 -14.18 -23.29
C ASP A 223 0.22 -15.22 -22.89
N SER A 224 -0.38 -15.09 -21.70
CA SER A 224 -1.46 -15.96 -21.25
C SER A 224 -2.78 -15.73 -22.01
N LEU A 225 -3.13 -14.48 -22.35
CA LEU A 225 -4.32 -14.13 -23.12
C LEU A 225 -4.26 -14.73 -24.53
N LEU A 226 -3.13 -14.58 -25.21
CA LEU A 226 -2.92 -15.11 -26.55
C LEU A 226 -3.00 -16.65 -26.58
N ARG A 227 -2.52 -17.32 -25.52
CA ARG A 227 -2.60 -18.79 -25.39
C ARG A 227 -4.02 -19.31 -25.20
N THR A 228 -4.91 -18.51 -24.62
CA THR A 228 -6.34 -18.84 -24.49
C THR A 228 -7.16 -18.47 -25.72
N GLY A 229 -6.53 -17.92 -26.76
CA GLY A 229 -7.18 -17.53 -28.02
C GLY A 229 -7.79 -16.13 -28.00
N GLY A 230 -7.50 -15.32 -26.98
CA GLY A 230 -7.89 -13.91 -26.95
C GLY A 230 -7.03 -13.05 -27.87
N ASP A 231 -7.51 -11.85 -28.19
CA ASP A 231 -6.78 -10.86 -28.98
C ASP A 231 -6.17 -9.79 -28.08
N ALA A 232 -4.84 -9.68 -28.11
CA ALA A 232 -4.11 -8.66 -27.35
C ALA A 232 -4.06 -7.29 -28.06
N GLY A 233 -4.44 -7.22 -29.34
CA GLY A 233 -4.44 -6.01 -30.14
C GLY A 233 -3.14 -5.20 -30.02
N ASP A 234 -3.30 -3.90 -29.81
CA ASP A 234 -2.19 -2.95 -29.71
C ASP A 234 -1.32 -3.16 -28.46
N ALA A 235 -1.79 -3.87 -27.43
CA ALA A 235 -1.05 -4.06 -26.18
C ALA A 235 0.16 -5.01 -26.32
N SER A 236 0.17 -5.88 -27.33
CA SER A 236 1.19 -6.93 -27.46
C SER A 236 2.60 -6.40 -27.72
N GLY A 237 2.74 -5.40 -28.59
CA GLY A 237 4.02 -4.79 -28.92
C GLY A 237 4.65 -4.06 -27.72
N PRO A 238 3.94 -3.09 -27.12
CA PRO A 238 4.40 -2.37 -25.94
C PRO A 238 4.76 -3.29 -24.77
N ALA A 239 3.96 -4.31 -24.48
CA ALA A 239 4.24 -5.26 -23.40
C ALA A 239 5.57 -6.03 -23.62
N ALA A 240 5.84 -6.46 -24.86
CA ALA A 240 7.09 -7.13 -25.21
C ALA A 240 8.31 -6.20 -25.04
N THR A 241 8.22 -4.96 -25.52
CA THR A 241 9.29 -3.96 -25.36
C THR A 241 9.56 -3.64 -23.89
N LEU A 242 8.50 -3.47 -23.08
CA LEU A 242 8.63 -3.22 -21.64
C LEU A 242 9.29 -4.40 -20.92
N ARG A 243 8.96 -5.64 -21.27
CA ARG A 243 9.63 -6.84 -20.75
C ARG A 243 11.12 -6.84 -21.06
N GLU A 244 11.52 -6.56 -22.29
CA GLU A 244 12.94 -6.52 -22.67
C GLU A 244 13.72 -5.46 -21.87
N ARG A 245 13.12 -4.29 -21.66
CA ARG A 245 13.71 -3.24 -20.80
C ARG A 245 13.83 -3.71 -19.36
N ALA A 246 12.79 -4.33 -18.80
CA ALA A 246 12.82 -4.88 -17.45
C ALA A 246 13.95 -5.93 -17.28
N LEU A 247 14.10 -6.85 -18.23
CA LEU A 247 15.11 -7.90 -18.19
C LEU A 247 16.54 -7.38 -18.38
N SER A 248 16.72 -6.31 -19.18
CA SER A 248 18.02 -5.66 -19.38
C SER A 248 18.38 -4.66 -18.27
N GLY A 249 17.48 -4.42 -17.32
CA GLY A 249 17.66 -3.41 -16.28
C GLY A 249 17.60 -1.97 -16.80
N ALA A 250 17.10 -1.76 -18.02
CA ALA A 250 16.92 -0.43 -18.59
C ALA A 250 15.75 0.30 -17.91
N GLU A 251 15.85 1.62 -17.83
CA GLU A 251 14.79 2.45 -17.26
C GLU A 251 13.46 2.25 -18.00
N ILE A 252 12.37 2.09 -17.27
CA ILE A 252 11.02 1.95 -17.84
C ILE A 252 10.30 3.29 -17.72
N ASP A 253 9.86 3.80 -18.87
CA ASP A 253 9.03 5.01 -18.93
C ASP A 253 7.66 4.73 -18.27
N PRO A 254 7.30 5.46 -17.19
CA PRO A 254 6.04 5.26 -16.49
C PRO A 254 4.81 5.60 -17.34
N GLU A 255 4.88 6.50 -18.33
CA GLU A 255 3.72 6.76 -19.19
C GLU A 255 3.51 5.66 -20.23
N ALA A 256 4.58 5.15 -20.84
CA ALA A 256 4.51 3.98 -21.71
C ALA A 256 3.91 2.76 -20.98
N LEU A 257 4.35 2.49 -19.74
CA LEU A 257 3.79 1.42 -18.91
C LEU A 257 2.28 1.63 -18.63
N ARG A 258 1.89 2.85 -18.25
CA ARG A 258 0.49 3.20 -18.01
C ARG A 258 -0.37 3.04 -19.27
N SER A 259 0.14 3.43 -20.44
CA SER A 259 -0.58 3.26 -21.71
C SER A 259 -0.79 1.78 -22.03
N ALA A 260 0.27 0.98 -21.93
CA ALA A 260 0.21 -0.46 -22.19
C ALA A 260 -0.77 -1.19 -21.26
N LEU A 261 -0.80 -0.83 -19.96
CA LEU A 261 -1.78 -1.35 -19.00
C LEU A 261 -3.22 -1.00 -19.37
N ARG A 262 -3.49 0.24 -19.82
CA ARG A 262 -4.83 0.66 -20.26
C ARG A 262 -5.29 -0.13 -21.48
N GLU A 263 -4.39 -0.37 -22.45
CA GLU A 263 -4.69 -1.15 -23.65
C GLU A 263 -4.93 -2.62 -23.31
N ALA A 264 -4.08 -3.23 -22.48
CA ALA A 264 -4.24 -4.60 -22.02
C ALA A 264 -5.56 -4.82 -21.26
N ARG A 265 -5.94 -3.87 -20.40
CA ARG A 265 -7.23 -3.91 -19.68
C ARG A 265 -8.42 -3.88 -20.65
N ARG A 266 -8.34 -3.12 -21.74
CA ARG A 266 -9.39 -3.10 -22.77
C ARG A 266 -9.48 -4.43 -23.51
N ALA A 267 -8.32 -4.98 -23.91
CA ALA A 267 -8.24 -6.28 -24.58
C ALA A 267 -8.82 -7.41 -23.71
N ILE A 268 -8.41 -7.48 -22.43
CA ILE A 268 -8.88 -8.52 -21.50
C ILE A 268 -10.38 -8.40 -21.21
N ARG A 269 -10.93 -7.18 -21.10
CA ARG A 269 -12.38 -6.99 -20.92
C ARG A 269 -13.22 -7.37 -22.14
N ALA A 270 -12.61 -7.44 -23.32
CA ALA A 270 -13.29 -7.81 -24.56
C ALA A 270 -13.24 -9.33 -24.85
N HIS A 271 -12.44 -10.08 -24.09
CA HIS A 271 -12.27 -11.53 -24.21
C HIS A 271 -13.38 -12.29 -23.48
#